data_AF-A0A1V0FYW2-F1
#
_entry.id   AF-A0A1V0FYW2-F1
#
_cell.length_a   1.000
_cell.length_b   1.000
_cell.length_c   1.000
_cell.angle_alpha   90.00
_cell.angle_beta   90.00
_cell.angle_gamma   90.00
#
_symmetry.space_group_name_H-M   'P 1'
#
loop_
_entity.id
_entity.type
_entity.pdbx_description
1 polymer ?
#
loop_
_entity_poly.entity_id
_entity_poly.type
_entity_poly.pdbx_seq_one_letter_code
_entity_poly.pdbx_strand_id
1 'polypeptide(L)'
;MGLLKVVWQPVRELSEELNTYAGAAMKSSTDQLKATKNSKSAELRTAIYLAQNSGTETVRKVSFLKAYISQKNKAISHLRQTAIPQAIKAVAHAVYLKGNLNEFLNVMTSAKCNTTTGFFETTTTTIATEIASDISGTLCNRKISETSATYLTNSVLRDQGFDNLLSRTEDADNKPPTQPHVTF
;
A
#
# COMPACT_ATOMS: atom_id res chain seq x y z
N MET A 1 28.51 17.36 -8.62
CA MET A 1 27.18 17.34 -9.25
C MET A 1 26.48 16.07 -8.82
N GLY A 2 25.41 16.23 -8.04
CA GLY A 2 24.51 15.19 -7.57
C GLY A 2 23.13 15.33 -8.22
N LEU A 3 22.18 14.51 -7.76
CA LEU A 3 20.77 14.62 -8.14
C LEU A 3 20.13 15.82 -7.45
N LEU A 4 19.46 16.66 -8.23
CA LEU A 4 18.63 17.76 -7.75
C LEU A 4 17.40 17.24 -6.99
N LYS A 5 16.88 18.07 -6.08
CA LYS A 5 15.68 17.76 -5.27
C LYS A 5 14.48 17.31 -6.09
N VAL A 6 14.28 17.89 -7.26
CA VAL A 6 13.19 17.52 -8.19
C VAL A 6 13.27 16.06 -8.67
N VAL A 7 14.47 15.44 -8.66
CA VAL A 7 14.68 14.05 -9.09
C VAL A 7 14.57 13.08 -7.92
N TRP A 8 15.23 13.35 -6.80
CA TRP A 8 15.27 12.39 -5.70
C TRP A 8 14.07 12.47 -4.75
N GLN A 9 13.39 13.62 -4.65
CA GLN A 9 12.26 13.78 -3.74
C GLN A 9 11.08 12.86 -4.12
N PRO A 10 10.68 12.73 -5.40
CA PRO A 10 9.62 11.79 -5.79
C PRO A 10 9.96 10.32 -5.49
N VAL A 11 11.23 9.93 -5.61
CA VAL A 11 11.70 8.57 -5.26
C VAL A 11 11.56 8.32 -3.76
N ARG A 12 11.89 9.32 -2.94
CA ARG A 12 11.67 9.28 -1.48
C ARG A 12 10.18 9.19 -1.16
N GLU A 13 9.33 10.01 -1.80
CA GLU A 13 7.88 10.00 -1.56
C GLU A 13 7.27 8.65 -1.90
N LEU A 14 7.72 8.02 -3.00
CA LEU A 14 7.34 6.65 -3.33
C LEU A 14 7.76 5.66 -2.24
N SER A 15 9.00 5.75 -1.72
CA SER A 15 9.44 4.87 -0.62
C SER A 15 8.56 5.01 0.63
N GLU A 16 8.17 6.23 1.01
CA GLU A 16 7.27 6.46 2.13
C GLU A 16 5.86 5.92 1.86
N GLU A 17 5.37 6.08 0.64
CA GLU A 17 4.07 5.55 0.22
C GLU A 17 4.02 4.02 0.31
N LEU A 18 5.05 3.33 -0.21
CA LEU A 18 5.17 1.88 -0.16
C LEU A 18 5.20 1.32 1.27
N ASN A 19 5.62 2.14 2.25
CA ASN A 19 5.63 1.78 3.66
C ASN A 19 4.21 1.59 4.25
N THR A 20 3.20 2.17 3.61
CA THR A 20 1.79 2.10 4.08
C THR A 20 1.07 0.83 3.66
N TYR A 21 1.57 0.10 2.66
CA TYR A 21 0.92 -1.09 2.09
C TYR A 21 0.67 -2.20 3.12
N ALA A 22 1.66 -2.48 3.98
CA ALA A 22 1.54 -3.50 5.02
C ALA A 22 0.43 -3.15 6.03
N GLY A 23 0.39 -1.90 6.48
CA GLY A 23 -0.61 -1.42 7.42
C GLY A 23 -2.02 -1.32 6.81
N ALA A 24 -2.13 -0.98 5.52
CA ALA A 24 -3.38 -1.00 4.77
C ALA A 24 -3.93 -2.43 4.61
N ALA A 25 -3.06 -3.39 4.28
CA ALA A 25 -3.44 -4.80 4.21
C ALA A 25 -3.91 -5.34 5.57
N MET A 26 -3.21 -4.98 6.65
CA MET A 26 -3.59 -5.32 8.03
C MET A 26 -4.95 -4.74 8.41
N LYS A 27 -5.18 -3.47 8.10
CA LYS A 27 -6.46 -2.79 8.34
C LYS A 27 -7.60 -3.47 7.57
N SER A 28 -7.44 -3.66 6.26
CA SER A 28 -8.45 -4.29 5.40
C SER A 28 -8.81 -5.70 5.88
N SER A 29 -7.81 -6.52 6.21
CA SER A 29 -8.01 -7.87 6.73
C SER A 29 -8.77 -7.88 8.08
N THR A 30 -8.42 -6.95 8.98
CA THR A 30 -9.08 -6.80 10.28
C THR A 30 -10.54 -6.39 10.13
N ASP A 31 -10.82 -5.43 9.25
CA ASP A 31 -12.18 -4.93 8.98
C ASP A 31 -13.05 -6.03 8.33
N GLN A 32 -12.50 -6.80 7.40
CA GLN A 32 -13.17 -7.95 6.77
C GLN A 32 -13.45 -9.08 7.77
N LEU A 33 -12.51 -9.38 8.66
CA LEU A 33 -12.71 -10.37 9.72
C LEU A 33 -13.79 -9.92 10.72
N LYS A 34 -13.79 -8.64 11.10
CA LYS A 34 -14.83 -8.07 11.97
C LYS A 34 -16.21 -8.15 11.33
N ALA A 35 -16.32 -7.79 10.05
CA ALA A 35 -17.58 -7.90 9.30
C ALA A 35 -18.07 -9.36 9.25
N THR A 36 -17.17 -10.30 8.97
CA THR A 36 -17.47 -11.75 8.99
C THR A 36 -18.00 -12.22 10.34
N LYS A 37 -17.34 -11.82 11.44
CA LYS A 37 -17.74 -12.20 12.80
C LYS A 37 -19.13 -11.67 13.14
N ASN A 38 -19.43 -10.44 12.72
CA ASN A 38 -20.76 -9.84 12.90
C ASN A 38 -21.83 -10.56 12.09
N SER A 39 -21.56 -10.89 10.82
CA SER A 39 -22.48 -11.67 9.99
C SER A 39 -22.75 -13.05 10.58
N LYS A 40 -21.72 -13.74 11.09
CA LYS A 40 -21.91 -15.04 11.74
C LYS A 40 -22.75 -14.93 13.02
N SER A 41 -22.55 -13.89 13.82
CA SER A 41 -23.39 -13.63 15.00
C SER A 41 -24.85 -13.38 14.62
N ALA A 42 -25.12 -12.60 13.57
CA ALA A 42 -26.48 -12.37 13.08
C ALA A 42 -27.14 -13.66 12.54
N GLU A 43 -26.39 -14.52 11.84
CA GLU A 43 -26.86 -15.83 11.41
C GLU A 43 -27.28 -16.72 12.60
N LEU A 44 -26.46 -16.73 13.66
CA LEU A 44 -26.78 -17.51 14.87
C LEU A 44 -28.02 -16.97 15.59
N ARG A 45 -28.14 -15.64 15.73
CA ARG A 45 -29.33 -15.01 16.34
C ARG A 45 -30.60 -15.33 15.56
N THR A 46 -30.55 -15.27 14.23
CA THR A 46 -31.70 -15.63 13.38
C THR A 46 -32.02 -17.12 13.45
N ALA A 47 -31.02 -17.99 13.52
CA ALA A 47 -31.23 -19.43 13.72
C ALA A 47 -31.89 -19.75 15.07
N ILE A 48 -31.46 -19.09 16.16
CA ILE A 48 -32.06 -19.24 17.50
C ILE A 48 -33.53 -18.79 17.47
N TYR A 49 -33.82 -17.62 16.86
CA TYR A 49 -35.20 -17.13 16.74
C TYR A 49 -36.10 -18.12 16.00
N LEU A 50 -35.63 -18.68 14.88
CA LEU A 50 -36.38 -19.68 14.12
C LEU A 50 -36.64 -20.96 14.91
N ALA A 51 -35.67 -21.40 15.71
CA ALA A 51 -35.83 -22.58 16.56
C ALA A 51 -36.86 -22.36 17.68
N GLN A 52 -36.94 -21.15 18.24
CA GLN A 52 -37.87 -20.80 19.31
C GLN A 52 -39.31 -20.51 18.82
N ASN A 53 -39.47 -20.03 17.59
CA ASN A 53 -40.75 -19.50 17.07
C ASN A 53 -41.34 -20.38 15.95
N SER A 54 -41.11 -21.69 15.99
CA SER A 54 -41.59 -22.63 14.97
C SER A 54 -43.11 -22.54 14.80
N GLY A 55 -43.58 -22.57 13.54
CA GLY A 55 -45.02 -22.51 13.22
C GLY A 55 -45.65 -21.11 13.14
N THR A 56 -44.90 -20.03 13.38
CA THR A 56 -45.41 -18.65 13.26
C THR A 56 -45.24 -18.07 11.84
N GLU A 57 -46.10 -17.11 11.45
CA GLU A 57 -46.05 -16.47 10.12
C GLU A 57 -44.72 -15.74 9.85
N THR A 58 -44.06 -15.27 10.91
CA THR A 58 -42.76 -14.58 10.85
C THR A 58 -41.59 -15.51 10.50
N VAL A 59 -41.75 -16.83 10.64
CA VAL A 59 -40.71 -17.83 10.31
C VAL A 59 -40.25 -17.70 8.87
N ARG A 60 -41.15 -17.43 7.92
CA ARG A 60 -40.80 -17.34 6.49
C ARG A 60 -39.87 -16.16 6.21
N LYS A 61 -40.14 -14.99 6.80
CA LYS A 61 -39.32 -13.78 6.65
C LYS A 61 -37.94 -13.94 7.29
N VAL A 62 -37.88 -14.51 8.49
CA VAL A 62 -36.60 -14.73 9.18
C VAL A 62 -35.79 -15.85 8.53
N SER A 63 -36.43 -16.87 7.95
CA SER A 63 -35.76 -17.91 7.17
C SER A 63 -35.08 -17.34 5.93
N PHE A 64 -35.74 -16.41 5.23
CA PHE A 64 -35.12 -15.68 4.12
C PHE A 64 -33.92 -14.85 4.59
N LEU A 65 -34.05 -14.12 5.70
CA LEU A 65 -32.95 -13.35 6.27
C LEU A 65 -31.75 -14.24 6.62
N LYS A 66 -31.98 -15.41 7.23
CA LYS A 66 -30.94 -16.40 7.51
C LYS A 66 -30.25 -16.85 6.23
N ALA A 67 -31.00 -17.27 5.21
CA ALA A 67 -30.45 -17.70 3.93
C ALA A 67 -29.60 -16.60 3.25
N TYR A 68 -30.06 -15.35 3.31
CA TYR A 68 -29.32 -14.19 2.80
C TYR A 68 -28.00 -13.98 3.54
N ILE A 69 -27.99 -14.04 4.88
CA ILE A 69 -26.78 -13.91 5.69
C ILE A 69 -25.82 -15.09 5.42
N SER A 70 -26.33 -16.31 5.33
CA SER A 70 -25.52 -17.49 5.00
C SER A 70 -24.88 -17.38 3.61
N GLN A 71 -25.58 -16.83 2.62
CA GLN A 71 -25.01 -16.54 1.29
C GLN A 71 -23.90 -15.49 1.38
N LYS A 72 -24.07 -14.44 2.19
CA LYS A 72 -23.00 -13.46 2.45
C LYS A 72 -21.79 -14.08 3.14
N ASN A 73 -21.94 -15.14 3.92
CA ASN A 73 -20.80 -15.85 4.50
C ASN A 73 -19.93 -16.56 3.44
N LYS A 74 -20.38 -16.70 2.18
CA LYS A 74 -19.47 -17.07 1.06
C LYS A 74 -18.41 -16.00 0.79
N ALA A 75 -18.59 -14.77 1.26
CA ALA A 75 -17.51 -13.76 1.22
C ALA A 75 -16.27 -14.22 2.01
N ILE A 76 -16.41 -15.14 2.99
CA ILE A 76 -15.28 -15.72 3.72
C ILE A 76 -14.41 -16.59 2.80
N SER A 77 -15.01 -17.34 1.87
CA SER A 77 -14.23 -18.12 0.91
C SER A 77 -13.49 -17.22 -0.05
N HIS A 78 -14.13 -16.14 -0.53
CA HIS A 78 -13.47 -15.12 -1.34
C HIS A 78 -12.32 -14.43 -0.59
N LEU A 79 -12.53 -14.10 0.69
CA LEU A 79 -11.50 -13.55 1.56
C LEU A 79 -10.27 -14.46 1.61
N ARG A 80 -10.48 -15.76 1.86
CA ARG A 80 -9.40 -16.74 1.97
C ARG A 80 -8.72 -17.04 0.63
N GLN A 81 -9.48 -17.17 -0.45
CA GLN A 81 -8.98 -17.64 -1.74
C GLN A 81 -8.43 -16.51 -2.63
N THR A 82 -8.86 -15.27 -2.41
CA THR A 82 -8.55 -14.15 -3.31
C THR A 82 -7.96 -12.96 -2.56
N ALA A 83 -8.71 -12.37 -1.64
CA ALA A 83 -8.32 -11.09 -1.05
C ALA A 83 -7.04 -11.18 -0.19
N ILE A 84 -6.89 -12.21 0.65
CA ILE A 84 -5.69 -12.40 1.47
C ILE A 84 -4.45 -12.67 0.58
N PRO A 85 -4.47 -13.62 -0.37
CA PRO A 85 -3.35 -13.81 -1.29
C PRO A 85 -2.95 -12.56 -2.07
N GLN A 86 -3.93 -11.78 -2.57
CA GLN A 86 -3.67 -10.52 -3.27
C GLN A 86 -3.03 -9.48 -2.36
N ALA A 87 -3.51 -9.35 -1.12
CA ALA A 87 -2.91 -8.45 -0.14
C ALA A 87 -1.47 -8.83 0.19
N ILE A 88 -1.19 -10.13 0.40
CA ILE A 88 0.17 -10.63 0.63
C ILE A 88 1.08 -10.31 -0.56
N LYS A 89 0.62 -10.55 -1.79
CA LYS A 89 1.38 -10.25 -3.00
C LYS A 89 1.69 -8.75 -3.12
N ALA A 90 0.69 -7.90 -2.91
CA ALA A 90 0.85 -6.44 -2.95
C ALA A 90 1.86 -5.95 -1.91
N VAL A 91 1.77 -6.46 -0.67
CA VAL A 91 2.73 -6.13 0.40
C VAL A 91 4.13 -6.62 0.05
N ALA A 92 4.28 -7.84 -0.47
CA ALA A 92 5.58 -8.38 -0.87
C ALA A 92 6.24 -7.51 -1.96
N HIS A 93 5.48 -7.12 -2.99
CA HIS A 93 5.96 -6.23 -4.04
C HIS A 93 6.36 -4.86 -3.50
N ALA A 94 5.52 -4.27 -2.64
CA ALA A 94 5.77 -2.96 -2.06
C ALA A 94 7.01 -2.96 -1.16
N VAL A 95 7.16 -3.98 -0.31
CA VAL A 95 8.31 -4.14 0.60
C VAL A 95 9.60 -4.39 -0.20
N TYR A 96 9.55 -5.24 -1.23
CA TYR A 96 10.70 -5.49 -2.09
C TYR A 96 11.17 -4.20 -2.78
N LEU A 97 10.24 -3.46 -3.40
CA LEU A 97 10.55 -2.20 -4.06
C LEU A 97 11.06 -1.14 -3.06
N LYS A 98 10.42 -1.01 -1.90
CA LYS A 98 10.89 -0.10 -0.83
C LYS A 98 12.29 -0.46 -0.36
N GLY A 99 12.61 -1.75 -0.22
CA GLY A 99 13.95 -2.21 0.14
C GLY A 99 15.01 -1.72 -0.86
N ASN A 100 14.76 -1.90 -2.15
CA ASN A 100 15.65 -1.44 -3.21
C ASN A 100 15.80 0.09 -3.22
N LEU A 101 14.70 0.83 -3.05
CA LEU A 101 14.73 2.29 -2.99
C LEU A 101 15.48 2.78 -1.75
N ASN A 102 15.27 2.16 -0.60
CA ASN A 102 15.95 2.52 0.63
C ASN A 102 17.45 2.26 0.56
N GLU A 103 17.86 1.14 -0.05
CA GLU A 103 19.27 0.84 -0.26
C GLU A 103 19.93 1.86 -1.17
N PHE A 104 19.29 2.16 -2.32
CA PHE A 104 19.73 3.21 -3.22
C PHE A 104 19.88 4.56 -2.50
N LEU A 105 18.84 4.98 -1.76
CA LEU A 105 18.86 6.22 -1.00
C LEU A 105 19.95 6.21 0.09
N ASN A 106 20.18 5.09 0.79
CA ASN A 106 21.23 4.97 1.80
C ASN A 106 22.63 5.09 1.19
N VAL A 107 22.94 4.30 0.16
CA VAL A 107 24.25 4.33 -0.52
C VAL A 107 24.57 5.73 -1.02
N MET A 108 23.59 6.39 -1.64
CA MET A 108 23.77 7.75 -2.17
C MET A 108 23.92 8.80 -1.07
N THR A 109 23.22 8.62 0.03
CA THR A 109 23.40 9.46 1.21
C THR A 109 24.81 9.32 1.77
N SER A 110 25.31 8.09 1.88
CA SER A 110 26.67 7.78 2.36
C SER A 110 27.78 8.22 1.39
N ALA A 111 27.47 8.42 0.11
CA ALA A 111 28.41 8.91 -0.90
C ALA A 111 28.72 10.43 -0.79
N LYS A 112 28.40 11.06 0.33
CA LYS A 112 28.76 12.46 0.63
C LYS A 112 30.23 12.54 1.05
N CYS A 113 31.03 13.28 0.29
CA CYS A 113 32.46 13.46 0.58
C CYS A 113 32.71 14.66 1.49
N ASN A 114 32.00 15.77 1.27
CA ASN A 114 32.11 17.00 2.06
C ASN A 114 30.86 17.89 1.87
N THR A 115 30.94 19.17 2.26
CA THR A 115 29.84 20.14 2.15
C THR A 115 29.59 20.64 0.73
N THR A 116 30.51 20.41 -0.21
CA THR A 116 30.41 20.87 -1.61
C THR A 116 30.29 19.72 -2.61
N THR A 117 30.53 18.47 -2.17
CA THR A 117 30.53 17.27 -3.00
C THR A 117 29.71 16.17 -2.33
N GLY A 118 28.56 15.86 -2.93
CA GLY A 118 27.65 14.82 -2.49
C GLY A 118 26.64 14.48 -3.55
N PHE A 119 25.88 13.41 -3.31
CA PHE A 119 24.96 12.88 -4.30
C PHE A 119 23.58 13.55 -4.29
N PHE A 120 23.11 14.07 -3.16
CA PHE A 120 21.85 14.81 -3.08
C PHE A 120 22.08 16.30 -3.02
N GLU A 121 21.42 17.02 -3.92
CA GLU A 121 21.40 18.47 -3.98
C GLU A 121 20.01 19.00 -3.66
N THR A 122 19.94 20.24 -3.19
CA THR A 122 18.68 20.97 -2.99
C THR A 122 18.10 21.42 -4.34
N THR A 123 17.28 22.46 -4.35
CA THR A 123 16.81 23.11 -5.58
C THR A 123 17.91 23.95 -6.27
N THR A 124 18.99 24.28 -5.57
CA THR A 124 20.02 25.23 -6.05
C THR A 124 21.44 24.66 -5.96
N THR A 125 21.67 23.42 -6.40
CA THR A 125 22.98 22.72 -6.46
C THR A 125 23.78 22.64 -5.15
N THR A 126 23.24 23.13 -4.04
CA THR A 126 23.85 22.98 -2.72
C THR A 126 23.57 21.60 -2.19
N ILE A 127 24.55 21.01 -1.49
CA ILE A 127 24.41 19.66 -0.96
C ILE A 127 23.30 19.61 0.09
N ALA A 128 22.40 18.65 -0.05
CA ALA A 128 21.29 18.41 0.86
C ALA A 128 21.80 18.09 2.28
N THR A 129 21.20 18.71 3.29
CA THR A 129 21.45 18.34 4.69
C THR A 129 20.72 17.05 5.01
N GLU A 130 21.40 16.11 5.66
CA GLU A 130 20.80 14.89 6.17
C GLU A 130 20.81 14.93 7.70
N ILE A 131 19.65 14.68 8.32
CA ILE A 131 19.54 14.55 9.77
C ILE A 131 18.63 13.37 10.07
N ALA A 132 19.21 12.29 10.58
CA ALA A 132 18.48 11.07 10.96
C ALA A 132 17.57 10.55 9.82
N SER A 133 16.25 10.74 9.97
CA SER A 133 15.23 10.32 9.00
C SER A 133 14.78 11.45 8.07
N ASP A 134 15.60 12.47 7.88
CA ASP A 134 15.28 13.64 7.06
C ASP A 134 16.39 13.93 6.04
N ILE A 135 15.98 14.28 4.82
CA ILE A 135 16.85 14.86 3.80
C ILE A 135 16.27 16.24 3.42
N SER A 136 16.95 17.31 3.80
CA SER A 136 16.61 18.72 3.49
C SER A 136 15.18 19.13 3.83
N GLY A 137 14.77 18.86 5.06
CA GLY A 137 13.45 19.15 5.61
C GLY A 137 12.35 18.21 5.11
N THR A 138 12.72 17.08 4.49
CA THR A 138 11.78 16.07 4.04
C THR A 138 12.05 14.71 4.70
N LEU A 139 11.07 14.22 5.47
CA LEU A 139 11.03 12.87 6.06
C LEU A 139 11.37 11.75 5.05
N CYS A 140 12.57 11.21 5.09
CA CYS A 140 13.01 10.09 4.27
C CYS A 140 13.37 8.94 5.21
N ASN A 141 12.39 8.12 5.56
CA ASN A 141 12.57 7.00 6.46
C ASN A 141 13.09 5.80 5.66
N ARG A 142 14.42 5.70 5.57
CA ARG A 142 15.16 4.68 4.82
C ARG A 142 15.12 3.29 5.47
N LYS A 143 14.03 2.99 6.18
CA LYS A 143 13.75 1.73 6.88
C LYS A 143 12.29 1.35 6.69
N ILE A 144 11.97 0.09 6.95
CA ILE A 144 10.58 -0.37 7.06
C ILE A 144 10.07 0.00 8.45
N SER A 145 8.89 0.62 8.51
CA SER A 145 8.26 0.93 9.80
C SER A 145 7.61 -0.30 10.42
N GLU A 146 7.45 -0.28 11.74
CA GLU A 146 6.58 -1.24 12.40
C GLU A 146 5.17 -1.19 11.80
N THR A 147 4.63 -2.36 11.50
CA THR A 147 3.33 -2.47 10.85
C THR A 147 2.22 -2.20 11.88
N SER A 148 1.43 -1.17 11.63
CA SER A 148 0.19 -0.89 12.36
C SER A 148 -0.92 -0.59 11.37
N ALA A 149 -2.18 -0.83 11.77
CA ALA A 149 -3.33 -0.63 10.90
C ALA A 149 -3.42 0.85 10.50
N THR A 150 -3.24 1.13 9.21
CA THR A 150 -3.28 2.49 8.65
C THR A 150 -4.01 2.51 7.31
N TYR A 151 -4.23 3.70 6.76
CA TYR A 151 -4.76 3.88 5.41
C TYR A 151 -3.62 3.87 4.40
N LEU A 152 -3.93 3.34 3.22
CA LEU A 152 -3.05 3.42 2.06
C LEU A 152 -2.97 4.88 1.59
N THR A 153 -1.77 5.37 1.35
CA THR A 153 -1.53 6.60 0.59
C THR A 153 -1.27 6.23 -0.87
N ASN A 154 -1.89 6.92 -1.83
CA ASN A 154 -1.72 6.70 -3.28
C ASN A 154 -1.52 8.04 -3.99
N SER A 155 -0.47 8.75 -3.61
CA SER A 155 -0.13 10.07 -4.16
C SER A 155 0.90 9.99 -5.30
N VAL A 156 1.79 9.00 -5.24
CA VAL A 156 2.92 8.83 -6.16
C VAL A 156 2.74 7.62 -7.06
N LEU A 157 2.19 6.51 -6.54
CA LEU A 157 1.79 5.34 -7.31
C LEU A 157 0.27 5.38 -7.49
N ARG A 158 -0.16 5.65 -8.72
CA ARG A 158 -1.58 5.65 -9.11
C ARG A 158 -1.87 4.49 -10.06
N ASP A 159 -3.14 4.29 -10.39
CA ASP A 159 -3.60 3.25 -11.30
C ASP A 159 -2.90 3.32 -12.69
N GLN A 160 -2.44 4.51 -13.09
CA GLN A 160 -1.74 4.75 -14.36
C GLN A 160 -0.21 4.61 -14.27
N GLY A 161 0.34 4.36 -13.08
CA GLY A 161 1.78 4.23 -12.84
C GLY A 161 2.35 5.30 -11.92
N PHE A 162 3.57 5.76 -12.22
CA PHE A 162 4.34 6.66 -11.37
C PHE A 162 4.32 8.10 -11.90
N ASP A 163 3.33 8.89 -11.47
CA ASP A 163 3.07 10.22 -12.05
C ASP A 163 4.17 11.25 -11.74
N ASN A 164 4.86 11.11 -10.61
CA ASN A 164 5.82 12.11 -10.13
C ASN A 164 7.28 11.71 -10.39
N LEU A 165 7.54 10.53 -10.95
CA LEU A 165 8.91 10.12 -11.30
C LEU A 165 9.29 10.75 -12.63
N LEU A 166 10.36 11.56 -12.63
CA LEU A 166 10.88 12.16 -13.85
C LEU A 166 11.43 11.06 -14.78
N SER A 167 10.85 10.94 -15.97
CA SER A 167 11.48 10.23 -17.09
C SER A 167 12.55 11.11 -17.72
N ARG A 168 13.61 10.50 -18.26
CA ARG A 168 14.50 11.20 -19.18
C ARG A 168 13.65 11.65 -20.39
N THR A 169 13.50 12.96 -20.60
CA THR A 169 12.99 13.48 -21.87
C THR A 169 14.02 13.15 -22.94
N GLU A 170 13.63 12.31 -23.90
CA GLU A 170 14.38 12.12 -25.14
C GLU A 170 14.24 13.38 -26.00
N ASP A 171 15.19 14.29 -25.87
CA ASP A 171 15.52 15.13 -27.02
C ASP A 171 16.21 14.23 -28.06
N ALA A 172 15.53 14.10 -29.20
CA ALA A 172 15.87 13.42 -30.44
C ALA A 172 17.23 12.69 -30.50
N ASP A 173 17.19 11.35 -30.43
CA ASP A 173 17.73 10.41 -31.47
C ASP A 173 17.97 8.97 -30.93
N ASN A 174 17.26 8.51 -29.90
CA ASN A 174 17.42 7.12 -29.44
C ASN A 174 16.14 6.57 -28.82
N LYS A 175 15.31 5.96 -29.68
CA LYS A 175 14.11 5.21 -29.30
C LYS A 175 14.48 4.01 -28.39
N PRO A 176 14.00 3.93 -27.14
CA PRO A 176 13.99 2.70 -26.37
C PRO A 176 12.80 1.84 -26.83
N PRO A 177 12.90 0.51 -26.76
CA PRO A 177 11.81 -0.36 -27.14
C PRO A 177 10.62 -0.13 -26.20
N THR A 178 9.45 0.04 -26.82
CA THR A 178 8.10 0.03 -26.23
C THR A 178 8.03 -0.71 -24.90
N GLN A 179 7.72 0.03 -23.82
CA GLN A 179 7.37 -0.54 -22.53
C GLN A 179 6.18 -1.51 -22.70
N PRO A 180 6.27 -2.76 -22.24
CA PRO A 180 5.09 -3.60 -22.10
C PRO A 180 4.25 -3.06 -20.94
N HIS A 181 2.96 -2.88 -21.23
CA HIS A 181 1.89 -2.65 -20.25
C HIS A 181 2.04 -3.67 -19.11
N VAL A 182 2.48 -3.22 -17.93
CA VAL A 182 2.42 -4.03 -16.71
C VAL A 182 1.09 -3.73 -16.05
N THR A 183 0.09 -4.55 -16.37
CA THR A 183 -1.20 -4.57 -15.68
C THR A 183 -1.00 -5.32 -14.35
N PHE A 184 -1.24 -4.65 -13.22
CA PHE A 184 -1.26 -5.26 -11.89
C PHE A 184 -2.56 -6.02 -11.62
#